data_AF-A0A2P2CJW8-F1
#
_entry.id   AF-A0A2P2CJW8-F1
#
_cell.length_a   1.000
_cell.length_b   1.000
_cell.length_c   1.000
_cell.angle_alpha   90.00
_cell.angle_beta   90.00
_cell.angle_gamma   90.00
#
_symmetry.space_group_name_H-M   'P 1'
#
loop_
_entity.id
_entity.type
_entity.pdbx_description
1 polymer ?
#
loop_
_entity_poly.entity_id
_entity_poly.type
_entity_poly.pdbx_seq_one_letter_code
_entity_poly.pdbx_strand_id
1 'polypeptide(L)'
;MSESHLLTRLDDELAHLPSVAASSYLLEGRRARRRRRATAAVVAAAAAAAVAVGVLQVLAPGGSGESLIAEDPTGTAEEQVDLSGDPDFVAPEPNNPLEAQDGLDGIDWFTTTDIPSWAEEYGNHGPINVRPDGRLWVAPDATVRRIVVDPFTYGKAGDTRSYAVEAVCTCAPEDMPDDVVWVWMSAGGSGYMDVPGWTTDDFELWVDAATALQQGRPSLGERLARFAEPGSGRMVAGATGVTLVDQVADPDLGSGREKHTRAGAAEVEYAGQTFYVVGVDPEEGAPWYRSWPGDAHPDFASFLTMLRGNW
;
A
#
# COMPACT_ATOMS: atom_id res chain seq x y z
N MET A 1 36.04 6.02 5.86
CA MET A 1 35.35 6.32 7.13
C MET A 1 35.15 5.01 7.85
N SER A 2 35.59 4.87 9.09
CA SER A 2 35.34 3.65 9.87
C SER A 2 33.91 3.67 10.43
N GLU A 3 33.31 2.49 10.59
CA GLU A 3 31.97 2.29 11.16
C GLU A 3 31.77 2.96 12.52
N SER A 4 32.83 2.99 13.34
CA SER A 4 32.88 3.73 14.61
C SER A 4 32.65 5.24 14.47
N HIS A 5 33.05 5.81 13.34
CA HIS A 5 32.93 7.24 13.06
C HIS A 5 31.51 7.61 12.59
N LEU A 6 30.75 6.66 12.04
CA LEU A 6 29.35 6.86 11.69
C LEU A 6 28.46 6.76 12.93
N LEU A 7 28.69 5.76 13.79
CA LEU A 7 27.93 5.59 15.03
C LEU A 7 28.11 6.78 15.98
N THR A 8 29.35 7.24 16.19
CA THR A 8 29.63 8.40 17.05
C THR A 8 28.99 9.68 16.52
N ARG A 9 28.98 9.86 15.18
CA ARG A 9 28.36 11.02 14.55
C ARG A 9 26.84 10.97 14.66
N LEU A 10 26.24 9.79 14.52
CA LEU A 10 24.80 9.59 14.66
C LEU A 10 24.37 9.85 16.12
N ASP A 11 25.12 9.35 17.09
CA ASP A 11 24.86 9.62 18.52
C ASP A 11 24.97 11.11 18.85
N ASP A 12 25.97 11.82 18.33
CA ASP A 12 26.13 13.27 18.52
C ASP A 12 25.00 14.08 17.85
N GLU A 13 24.58 13.69 16.64
CA GLU A 13 23.48 14.33 15.91
C GLU A 13 22.12 14.10 16.60
N LEU A 14 21.94 12.94 17.24
CA LEU A 14 20.70 12.58 17.96
C LEU A 14 20.67 13.07 19.42
N ALA A 15 21.82 13.34 20.04
CA ALA A 15 21.92 13.75 21.45
C ALA A 15 21.20 15.08 21.77
N HIS A 16 20.87 15.88 20.75
CA HIS A 16 20.27 17.21 20.90
C HIS A 16 18.76 17.19 20.62
N LEU A 17 18.23 16.06 20.15
CA LEU A 17 16.80 15.89 19.93
C LEU A 17 16.11 15.58 21.27
N PRO A 18 14.94 16.19 21.54
CA PRO A 18 14.19 15.87 22.75
C PRO A 18 13.83 14.38 22.75
N SER A 19 14.06 13.68 23.86
CA SER A 19 13.59 12.30 24.06
C SER A 19 12.06 12.32 24.23
N VAL A 20 11.37 12.29 23.10
CA VAL A 20 9.91 12.30 23.08
C VAL A 20 9.42 10.87 23.24
N ALA A 21 8.68 10.59 24.31
CA ALA A 21 8.05 9.29 24.50
C ALA A 21 7.15 8.96 23.29
N ALA A 22 7.18 7.69 22.81
CA ALA A 22 6.40 7.21 21.66
C ALA A 22 4.90 7.59 21.71
N SER A 23 4.34 7.69 22.92
CA SER A 23 2.99 8.16 23.19
C SER A 23 2.69 9.57 22.68
N SER A 24 3.69 10.45 22.59
CA SER A 24 3.54 11.81 22.09
C SER A 24 3.42 11.87 20.57
N TYR A 25 4.13 11.00 19.85
CA TYR A 25 3.99 10.83 18.39
C TYR A 25 2.59 10.32 18.04
N LEU A 26 2.08 9.34 18.80
CA LEU A 26 0.71 8.83 18.64
C LEU A 26 -0.35 9.90 18.95
N LEU A 27 -0.12 10.74 19.96
CA LEU A 27 -1.02 11.85 20.29
C LEU A 27 -1.00 12.95 19.22
N GLU A 28 0.14 13.23 18.60
CA GLU A 28 0.28 14.21 17.53
C GLU A 28 -0.37 13.72 16.23
N GLY A 29 -0.22 12.43 15.89
CA GLY A 29 -0.96 11.76 14.81
C GLY A 29 -2.48 11.80 15.02
N ARG A 30 -2.95 11.51 16.25
CA ARG A 30 -4.37 11.62 16.64
C ARG A 30 -4.89 13.06 16.51
N ARG A 31 -4.07 14.07 16.87
CA ARG A 31 -4.43 15.49 16.74
C ARG A 31 -4.46 15.95 15.28
N ALA A 32 -3.54 15.50 14.44
CA ALA A 32 -3.55 15.77 13.00
C ALA A 32 -4.78 15.15 12.32
N ARG A 33 -5.15 13.91 12.70
CA ARG A 33 -6.35 13.21 12.20
C ARG A 33 -7.66 13.87 12.65
N ARG A 34 -7.74 14.33 13.90
CA ARG A 34 -8.88 15.13 14.39
C ARG A 34 -9.01 16.47 13.68
N ARG A 35 -7.90 17.16 13.36
CA ARG A 35 -7.94 18.39 12.55
C ARG A 35 -8.48 18.12 11.15
N ARG A 36 -8.03 17.06 10.47
CA ARG A 36 -8.55 16.68 9.15
C ARG A 36 -10.03 16.31 9.16
N ARG A 37 -10.49 15.55 10.17
CA ARG A 37 -11.92 15.23 10.35
C ARG A 37 -12.76 16.46 10.71
N ALA A 38 -12.24 17.39 11.49
CA ALA A 38 -12.92 18.65 11.78
C ALA A 38 -13.04 19.53 10.52
N THR A 39 -12.01 19.58 9.66
CA THR A 39 -12.08 20.30 8.38
C THR A 39 -13.08 19.64 7.42
N ALA A 40 -13.09 18.31 7.31
CA ALA A 40 -14.04 17.57 6.47
C ALA A 40 -15.49 17.70 6.99
N ALA A 41 -15.71 17.67 8.31
CA ALA A 41 -17.02 17.87 8.92
C ALA A 41 -17.51 19.32 8.80
N VAL A 42 -16.61 20.31 8.86
CA VAL A 42 -16.95 21.72 8.61
C VAL A 42 -17.28 21.97 7.15
N VAL A 43 -16.60 21.29 6.20
CA VAL A 43 -16.95 21.35 4.76
C VAL A 43 -18.28 20.65 4.47
N ALA A 44 -18.54 19.50 5.10
CA ALA A 44 -19.82 18.78 4.98
C ALA A 44 -20.99 19.53 5.65
N ALA A 45 -20.76 20.20 6.78
CA ALA A 45 -21.77 21.00 7.45
C ALA A 45 -22.01 22.37 6.78
N ALA A 46 -20.98 22.97 6.15
CA ALA A 46 -21.12 24.22 5.41
C ALA A 46 -21.87 24.06 4.07
N ALA A 47 -21.89 22.86 3.48
CA ALA A 47 -22.69 22.57 2.29
C ALA A 47 -24.21 22.52 2.57
N ALA A 48 -24.62 22.37 3.85
CA ALA A 48 -26.02 22.28 4.25
C ALA A 48 -26.61 23.59 4.81
N ALA A 49 -25.81 24.62 5.08
CA ALA A 49 -26.32 25.88 5.60
C ALA A 49 -25.42 27.09 5.28
N ALA A 50 -25.67 27.76 4.15
CA ALA A 50 -25.80 29.23 4.07
C ALA A 50 -25.71 29.72 2.61
N VAL A 51 -26.88 30.00 2.03
CA VAL A 51 -27.04 31.18 1.19
C VAL A 51 -26.89 32.41 2.11
N ALA A 52 -25.98 33.30 1.73
CA ALA A 52 -25.86 34.71 2.12
C ALA A 52 -24.78 35.14 3.15
N VAL A 53 -23.97 36.11 2.67
CA VAL A 53 -23.21 37.16 3.37
C VAL A 53 -21.81 36.82 3.92
N GLY A 54 -20.79 37.21 3.15
CA GLY A 54 -19.88 38.30 3.54
C GLY A 54 -18.65 38.01 4.43
N VAL A 55 -17.48 38.19 3.81
CA VAL A 55 -16.29 38.91 4.31
C VAL A 55 -15.53 38.34 5.54
N LEU A 56 -14.33 37.78 5.27
CA LEU A 56 -12.99 38.10 5.83
C LEU A 56 -12.12 36.83 5.95
N GLN A 57 -11.13 36.71 5.06
CA GLN A 57 -9.91 35.95 5.36
C GLN A 57 -9.04 36.78 6.31
N VAL A 58 -8.75 36.23 7.49
CA VAL A 58 -7.61 36.63 8.32
C VAL A 58 -6.48 35.63 8.12
N LEU A 59 -5.29 36.21 8.01
CA LEU A 59 -3.99 35.67 7.66
C LEU A 59 -3.42 34.61 8.63
N ALA A 60 -2.57 33.76 8.02
CA ALA A 60 -1.28 33.25 8.52
C ALA A 60 -1.25 32.00 9.44
N PRO A 61 -0.07 31.36 9.62
CA PRO A 61 0.95 30.97 8.63
C PRO A 61 1.47 29.51 8.84
N GLY A 62 2.22 29.01 7.85
CA GLY A 62 3.49 28.29 7.98
C GLY A 62 3.66 27.14 8.99
N GLY A 63 4.07 25.98 8.46
CA GLY A 63 4.66 24.90 9.25
C GLY A 63 5.11 23.75 8.35
N SER A 64 6.20 23.96 7.62
CA SER A 64 6.97 22.92 6.94
C SER A 64 7.51 21.94 7.99
N GLY A 65 6.96 20.74 8.01
CA GLY A 65 7.53 19.59 8.71
C GLY A 65 7.53 18.45 7.72
N GLU A 66 8.69 18.14 7.16
CA GLU A 66 8.94 16.94 6.38
C GLU A 66 8.59 15.74 7.27
N SER A 67 7.44 15.13 6.99
CA SER A 67 7.13 13.79 7.47
C SER A 67 7.85 12.85 6.52
N LEU A 68 8.99 12.32 6.96
CA LEU A 68 9.65 11.20 6.29
C LEU A 68 8.70 10.00 6.38
N ILE A 69 7.94 9.81 5.30
CA ILE A 69 7.27 8.55 5.00
C ILE A 69 8.40 7.55 4.70
N ALA A 70 8.25 6.31 5.18
CA ALA A 70 9.18 5.23 4.90
C ALA A 70 9.58 5.24 3.42
N GLU A 71 10.87 5.38 3.16
CA GLU A 71 11.41 5.25 1.82
C GLU A 71 11.33 3.78 1.42
N ASP A 72 10.79 3.51 0.22
CA ASP A 72 10.94 2.21 -0.41
C ASP A 72 12.43 1.84 -0.41
N PRO A 73 12.79 0.59 -0.06
CA PRO A 73 14.17 0.15 -0.19
C PRO A 73 14.56 0.37 -1.65
N THR A 74 15.56 1.23 -1.89
CA THR A 74 16.17 1.47 -3.20
C THR A 74 16.82 0.19 -3.68
N GLY A 75 16.02 -0.73 -4.21
CA GLY A 75 16.48 -1.79 -5.07
C GLY A 75 17.07 -1.13 -6.30
N THR A 76 18.30 -1.50 -6.64
CA THR A 76 18.85 -1.21 -7.96
C THR A 76 17.86 -1.76 -8.99
N ALA A 77 17.17 -0.87 -9.70
CA ALA A 77 16.27 -1.24 -10.79
C ALA A 77 17.08 -2.07 -11.79
N GLU A 78 16.94 -3.40 -11.72
CA GLU A 78 17.22 -4.23 -12.87
C GLU A 78 16.30 -3.75 -13.99
N GLU A 79 16.83 -3.72 -15.21
CA GLU A 79 16.16 -3.21 -16.40
C GLU A 79 14.75 -3.80 -16.50
N GLN A 80 13.76 -2.98 -16.14
CA GLN A 80 12.36 -3.38 -16.13
C GLN A 80 12.00 -3.71 -17.58
N VAL A 81 11.77 -4.99 -17.87
CA VAL A 81 11.39 -5.41 -19.22
C VAL A 81 10.05 -4.74 -19.52
N ASP A 82 10.05 -3.80 -20.46
CA ASP A 82 8.84 -3.16 -20.95
C ASP A 82 8.03 -4.17 -21.77
N LEU A 83 7.06 -4.80 -21.09
CA LEU A 83 6.17 -5.80 -21.66
C LEU A 83 4.86 -5.17 -22.15
N SER A 84 4.72 -3.83 -22.06
CA SER A 84 3.51 -3.10 -22.45
C SER A 84 3.27 -3.10 -23.97
N GLY A 85 4.29 -3.44 -24.77
CA GLY A 85 4.22 -3.52 -26.23
C GLY A 85 3.77 -4.87 -26.80
N ASP A 86 3.66 -5.93 -25.99
CA ASP A 86 3.30 -7.26 -26.48
C ASP A 86 1.79 -7.57 -26.25
N PRO A 87 0.97 -7.59 -27.33
CA PRO A 87 -0.46 -7.87 -27.22
C PRO A 87 -0.76 -9.29 -26.72
N ASP A 88 0.19 -10.23 -26.85
CA ASP A 88 0.05 -11.63 -26.43
C ASP A 88 0.70 -11.90 -25.06
N PHE A 89 1.18 -10.86 -24.37
CA PHE A 89 1.79 -11.02 -23.06
C PHE A 89 0.78 -11.58 -22.05
N VAL A 90 1.10 -12.77 -21.53
CA VAL A 90 0.47 -13.37 -20.36
C VAL A 90 1.45 -13.16 -19.21
N ALA A 91 1.00 -12.48 -18.15
CA ALA A 91 1.81 -12.33 -16.94
C ALA A 91 2.29 -13.72 -16.48
N PRO A 92 3.60 -13.92 -16.26
CA PRO A 92 4.07 -15.20 -15.78
C PRO A 92 3.38 -15.51 -14.45
N GLU A 93 3.05 -16.78 -14.25
CA GLU A 93 2.53 -17.26 -12.97
C GLU A 93 3.50 -16.86 -11.85
N PRO A 94 2.99 -16.59 -10.63
CA PRO A 94 3.84 -16.35 -9.47
C PRO A 94 4.94 -17.41 -9.39
N ASN A 95 6.18 -16.99 -9.12
CA ASN A 95 7.31 -17.93 -9.01
C ASN A 95 7.15 -18.93 -7.85
N ASN A 96 6.25 -18.62 -6.90
CA ASN A 96 5.82 -19.51 -5.83
C ASN A 96 4.29 -19.62 -5.83
N PRO A 97 3.71 -20.80 -5.59
CA PRO A 97 2.27 -20.89 -5.35
C PRO A 97 1.92 -20.01 -4.15
N LEU A 98 1.14 -18.96 -4.40
CA LEU A 98 0.59 -18.07 -3.38
C LEU A 98 -0.63 -18.71 -2.72
N GLU A 99 -0.52 -20.00 -2.38
CA GLU A 99 -1.56 -20.68 -1.62
C GLU A 99 -1.35 -20.34 -0.16
N ALA A 100 -2.26 -19.54 0.37
CA ALA A 100 -2.28 -19.27 1.80
C ALA A 100 -2.62 -20.57 2.53
N GLN A 101 -1.80 -20.93 3.51
CA GLN A 101 -2.15 -22.01 4.43
C GLN A 101 -2.92 -21.43 5.62
N ASP A 102 -3.87 -22.22 6.13
CA ASP A 102 -4.60 -21.88 7.34
C ASP A 102 -3.71 -22.03 8.58
N GLY A 103 -3.76 -21.03 9.46
CA GLY A 103 -3.04 -21.03 10.73
C GLY A 103 -1.52 -21.09 10.57
N LEU A 104 -0.84 -21.74 11.52
CA LEU A 104 0.63 -21.76 11.62
C LEU A 104 1.20 -23.19 11.56
N ASP A 105 0.44 -24.13 11.03
CA ASP A 105 0.88 -25.52 10.94
C ASP A 105 2.14 -25.63 10.08
N GLY A 106 3.17 -26.30 10.61
CA GLY A 106 4.48 -26.45 9.93
C GLY A 106 5.39 -25.22 10.00
N ILE A 107 4.95 -24.11 10.60
CA ILE A 107 5.77 -22.91 10.81
C ILE A 107 6.48 -22.98 12.17
N ASP A 108 7.77 -22.66 12.22
CA ASP A 108 8.47 -22.49 13.50
C ASP A 108 8.14 -21.11 14.08
N TRP A 109 7.15 -21.10 14.98
CA TRP A 109 6.66 -19.89 15.62
C TRP A 109 6.70 -19.98 17.15
N PHE A 110 6.59 -18.82 17.79
CA PHE A 110 6.43 -18.72 19.24
C PHE A 110 5.66 -17.45 19.62
N THR A 111 5.19 -17.43 20.86
CA THR A 111 4.60 -16.24 21.48
C THR A 111 5.26 -15.98 22.84
N THR A 112 5.10 -14.78 23.36
CA THR A 112 5.66 -14.34 24.65
C THR A 112 4.58 -13.59 25.43
N THR A 113 4.71 -13.55 26.76
CA THR A 113 3.77 -12.78 27.61
C THR A 113 3.89 -11.28 27.37
N ASP A 114 5.13 -10.79 27.23
CA ASP A 114 5.45 -9.40 26.95
C ASP A 114 5.95 -9.25 25.51
N ILE A 115 5.77 -8.08 24.90
CA ILE A 115 6.32 -7.78 23.56
C ILE A 115 7.85 -7.72 23.68
N PRO A 116 8.59 -8.57 22.93
CA PRO A 116 10.04 -8.51 22.95
C PRO A 116 10.56 -7.15 22.45
N SER A 117 11.66 -6.66 23.01
CA SER A 117 12.20 -5.33 22.63
C SER A 117 12.55 -5.20 21.15
N TRP A 118 12.95 -6.30 20.51
CA TRP A 118 13.22 -6.35 19.07
C TRP A 118 11.94 -6.39 18.22
N ALA A 119 10.78 -6.64 18.84
CA ALA A 119 9.47 -6.62 18.23
C ALA A 119 8.61 -5.44 18.70
N GLU A 120 9.16 -4.51 19.51
CA GLU A 120 8.45 -3.29 19.96
C GLU A 120 8.00 -2.40 18.79
N GLU A 121 8.53 -2.63 17.59
CA GLU A 121 8.03 -2.07 16.32
C GLU A 121 6.62 -2.56 15.92
N TYR A 122 5.98 -3.38 16.75
CA TYR A 122 4.58 -3.84 16.68
C TYR A 122 3.59 -2.77 16.18
N GLY A 123 3.79 -1.51 16.54
CA GLY A 123 2.92 -0.41 16.11
C GLY A 123 3.06 0.00 14.63
N ASN A 124 4.17 -0.35 13.98
CA ASN A 124 4.46 -0.04 12.57
C ASN A 124 4.31 -1.25 11.65
N HIS A 125 4.56 -2.46 12.15
CA HIS A 125 4.57 -3.68 11.34
C HIS A 125 3.46 -4.69 11.69
N GLY A 126 2.64 -4.43 12.72
CA GLY A 126 1.48 -5.26 13.06
C GLY A 126 1.80 -6.44 13.99
N PRO A 127 0.88 -7.42 14.12
CA PRO A 127 0.86 -8.36 15.24
C PRO A 127 1.93 -9.47 15.28
N ILE A 128 2.85 -9.44 14.34
CA ILE A 128 3.84 -10.48 14.13
C ILE A 128 5.21 -9.86 13.91
N ASN A 129 6.28 -10.63 14.09
CA ASN A 129 7.65 -10.20 13.78
C ASN A 129 8.56 -11.42 13.50
N VAL A 130 9.63 -11.25 12.74
CA VAL A 130 10.60 -12.32 12.47
C VAL A 130 11.83 -12.09 13.33
N ARG A 131 12.11 -13.04 14.23
CA ARG A 131 13.31 -13.00 15.05
C ARG A 131 14.55 -13.18 14.14
N PRO A 132 15.74 -12.65 14.50
CA PRO A 132 16.96 -12.83 13.70
C PRO A 132 17.39 -14.29 13.45
N ASP A 133 16.88 -15.26 14.23
CA ASP A 133 17.08 -16.69 13.99
C ASP A 133 16.08 -17.30 12.98
N GLY A 134 15.21 -16.47 12.40
CA GLY A 134 14.20 -16.84 11.41
C GLY A 134 12.91 -17.41 11.98
N ARG A 135 12.70 -17.38 13.31
CA ARG A 135 11.46 -17.84 13.94
C ARG A 135 10.40 -16.74 13.92
N LEU A 136 9.16 -17.12 13.61
CA LEU A 136 8.03 -16.18 13.62
C LEU A 136 7.55 -15.95 15.05
N TRP A 137 7.58 -14.71 15.50
CA TRP A 137 6.88 -14.31 16.72
C TRP A 137 5.49 -13.81 16.40
N VAL A 138 4.53 -14.20 17.23
CA VAL A 138 3.14 -13.78 17.17
C VAL A 138 2.77 -13.19 18.52
N ALA A 139 2.18 -12.00 18.52
CA ALA A 139 1.75 -11.35 19.74
C ALA A 139 0.70 -12.19 20.49
N PRO A 140 0.69 -12.11 21.83
CA PRO A 140 -0.16 -12.97 22.66
C PRO A 140 -1.65 -12.72 22.47
N ASP A 141 -2.04 -11.53 21.99
CA ASP A 141 -3.43 -11.15 21.69
C ASP A 141 -3.79 -11.30 20.20
N ALA A 142 -2.89 -11.84 19.39
CA ALA A 142 -3.09 -12.06 17.97
C ALA A 142 -3.41 -13.51 17.63
N THR A 143 -4.30 -13.71 16.67
CA THR A 143 -4.62 -15.02 16.09
C THR A 143 -4.37 -14.98 14.59
N VAL A 144 -3.41 -15.77 14.12
CA VAL A 144 -3.13 -15.92 12.68
C VAL A 144 -4.23 -16.76 12.03
N ARG A 145 -4.89 -16.19 11.00
CA ARG A 145 -5.88 -16.89 10.18
C ARG A 145 -5.21 -17.60 9.02
N ARG A 146 -4.41 -16.85 8.25
CA ARG A 146 -3.76 -17.32 7.02
C ARG A 146 -2.33 -16.82 6.94
N ILE A 147 -1.46 -17.59 6.30
CA ILE A 147 -0.05 -17.23 6.10
C ILE A 147 0.45 -17.71 4.74
N VAL A 148 1.26 -16.88 4.08
CA VAL A 148 2.07 -17.24 2.92
C VAL A 148 3.53 -17.15 3.32
N VAL A 149 4.27 -18.22 3.09
CA VAL A 149 5.70 -18.32 3.40
C VAL A 149 6.53 -17.96 2.18
N ASP A 150 7.56 -17.15 2.40
CA ASP A 150 8.52 -16.70 1.40
C ASP A 150 7.91 -16.13 0.11
N PRO A 151 6.93 -15.20 0.19
CA PRO A 151 6.22 -14.72 -0.99
C PRO A 151 7.10 -13.95 -2.01
N PHE A 152 8.34 -13.58 -1.65
CA PHE A 152 9.27 -12.81 -2.50
C PHE A 152 10.32 -13.63 -3.25
N THR A 153 10.45 -14.94 -3.00
CA THR A 153 11.65 -15.66 -3.46
C THR A 153 11.67 -15.87 -4.99
N TYR A 154 12.37 -14.97 -5.68
CA TYR A 154 12.82 -15.14 -7.06
C TYR A 154 13.98 -16.15 -7.10
N GLY A 155 13.69 -17.42 -7.35
CA GLY A 155 14.69 -18.43 -7.73
C GLY A 155 15.76 -18.79 -6.69
N LYS A 156 15.67 -18.33 -5.44
CA LYS A 156 16.58 -18.71 -4.35
C LYS A 156 15.82 -19.00 -3.06
N ALA A 157 15.44 -20.26 -2.88
CA ALA A 157 15.17 -20.77 -1.54
C ALA A 157 16.46 -20.64 -0.72
N GLY A 158 16.45 -19.85 0.36
CA GLY A 158 17.46 -20.01 1.42
C GLY A 158 18.00 -18.79 2.15
N ASP A 159 17.94 -17.57 1.61
CA ASP A 159 18.75 -16.48 2.19
C ASP A 159 17.97 -15.48 3.06
N THR A 160 16.65 -15.30 2.86
CA THR A 160 15.85 -14.39 3.70
C THR A 160 14.44 -14.93 3.82
N ARG A 161 14.03 -15.30 5.05
CA ARG A 161 12.64 -15.70 5.32
C ARG A 161 11.72 -14.49 5.23
N SER A 162 10.58 -14.63 4.59
CA SER A 162 9.53 -13.62 4.59
C SER A 162 8.17 -14.26 4.82
N TYR A 163 7.25 -13.48 5.37
CA TYR A 163 5.90 -13.93 5.66
C TYR A 163 4.92 -12.85 5.24
N ALA A 164 3.82 -13.28 4.64
CA ALA A 164 2.61 -12.49 4.58
C ALA A 164 1.57 -13.16 5.47
N VAL A 165 0.90 -12.41 6.33
CA VAL A 165 0.01 -12.95 7.36
C VAL A 165 -1.27 -12.16 7.44
N GLU A 166 -2.40 -12.88 7.48
CA GLU A 166 -3.66 -12.35 7.93
C GLU A 166 -3.86 -12.73 9.39
N ALA A 167 -4.01 -11.72 10.25
CA ALA A 167 -4.18 -11.92 11.68
C ALA A 167 -5.36 -11.11 12.22
N VAL A 168 -5.99 -11.65 13.26
CA VAL A 168 -6.94 -10.92 14.11
C VAL A 168 -6.18 -10.45 15.35
N CYS A 169 -6.22 -9.17 15.70
CA CYS A 169 -5.67 -8.68 16.96
C CYS A 169 -6.48 -7.51 17.52
N THR A 170 -6.49 -7.38 18.85
CA THR A 170 -7.04 -6.18 19.50
C THR A 170 -6.20 -4.92 19.25
N CYS A 171 -5.02 -5.10 18.67
CA CYS A 171 -4.10 -4.05 18.24
C CYS A 171 -4.51 -3.36 16.94
N ALA A 172 -5.51 -3.89 16.23
CA ALA A 172 -6.00 -3.31 15.00
C ALA A 172 -6.47 -1.86 15.28
N PRO A 173 -6.07 -0.87 14.45
CA PRO A 173 -6.61 0.48 14.50
C PRO A 173 -8.15 0.48 14.62
N GLU A 174 -8.71 1.37 15.45
CA GLU A 174 -10.16 1.46 15.72
C GLU A 174 -11.03 1.62 14.46
N ASP A 175 -10.44 1.99 13.33
CA ASP A 175 -11.07 2.11 12.03
C ASP A 175 -11.05 0.84 11.17
N MET A 176 -10.51 -0.28 11.68
CA MET A 176 -10.52 -1.57 11.01
C MET A 176 -11.75 -2.39 11.38
N PRO A 177 -12.58 -2.80 10.41
CA PRO A 177 -13.63 -3.77 10.66
C PRO A 177 -13.03 -5.13 11.06
N ASP A 178 -13.68 -5.80 12.01
CA ASP A 178 -13.41 -7.18 12.44
C ASP A 178 -12.02 -7.47 13.04
N ASP A 179 -11.28 -6.43 13.46
CA ASP A 179 -9.96 -6.56 14.09
C ASP A 179 -8.93 -7.29 13.21
N VAL A 180 -9.13 -7.31 11.89
CA VAL A 180 -8.26 -8.00 10.92
C VAL A 180 -7.21 -7.06 10.36
N VAL A 181 -5.97 -7.53 10.36
CA VAL A 181 -4.81 -6.87 9.74
C VAL A 181 -4.11 -7.82 8.79
N TRP A 182 -3.58 -7.26 7.72
CA TRP A 182 -2.65 -7.94 6.84
C TRP A 182 -1.25 -7.41 7.12
N VAL A 183 -0.30 -8.31 7.28
CA VAL A 183 1.07 -7.97 7.60
C VAL A 183 2.00 -8.66 6.64
N TRP A 184 2.91 -7.89 6.06
CA TRP A 184 4.08 -8.43 5.39
C TRP A 184 5.33 -8.17 6.22
N MET A 185 6.24 -9.14 6.24
CA MET A 185 7.52 -9.06 6.95
C MET A 185 8.63 -9.80 6.21
N SER A 186 9.85 -9.31 6.34
CA SER A 186 11.07 -10.03 6.01
C SER A 186 11.97 -10.19 7.24
N ALA A 187 12.82 -11.22 7.24
CA ALA A 187 13.83 -11.43 8.27
C ALA A 187 14.88 -10.30 8.35
N GLY A 188 14.93 -9.43 7.34
CA GLY A 188 15.75 -8.21 7.36
C GLY A 188 15.14 -7.05 8.18
N GLY A 189 13.97 -7.26 8.79
CA GLY A 189 13.27 -6.25 9.59
C GLY A 189 12.38 -5.30 8.78
N SER A 190 12.35 -5.42 7.45
CA SER A 190 11.36 -4.69 6.65
C SER A 190 9.99 -5.34 6.79
N GLY A 191 8.97 -4.51 6.98
CA GLY A 191 7.59 -4.94 7.07
C GLY A 191 6.62 -3.81 6.78
N TYR A 192 5.37 -4.14 6.47
CA TYR A 192 4.29 -3.18 6.44
C TYR A 192 2.99 -3.86 6.88
N MET A 193 2.12 -3.08 7.49
CA MET A 193 0.79 -3.49 7.88
C MET A 193 -0.21 -2.79 6.96
N ASP A 194 -1.21 -3.55 6.52
CA ASP A 194 -2.28 -3.10 5.64
C ASP A 194 -3.66 -3.52 6.18
N VAL A 195 -4.70 -2.90 5.63
CA VAL A 195 -6.09 -3.11 6.00
C VAL A 195 -6.81 -3.87 4.89
N PRO A 196 -7.50 -4.98 5.21
CA PRO A 196 -8.44 -5.58 4.28
C PRO A 196 -9.45 -4.53 3.77
N GLY A 197 -9.75 -4.58 2.47
CA GLY A 197 -10.71 -3.72 1.82
C GLY A 197 -10.16 -2.37 1.36
N TRP A 198 -8.92 -2.02 1.70
CA TRP A 198 -8.33 -0.79 1.15
C TRP A 198 -7.95 -0.94 -0.32
N THR A 199 -7.29 -2.06 -0.66
CA THR A 199 -6.87 -2.39 -2.03
C THR A 199 -7.65 -3.59 -2.59
N THR A 200 -7.94 -4.57 -1.74
CA THR A 200 -8.73 -5.77 -2.01
C THR A 200 -9.19 -6.36 -0.68
N ASP A 201 -10.22 -7.21 -0.69
CA ASP A 201 -10.62 -8.06 0.45
C ASP A 201 -10.04 -9.49 0.35
N ASP A 202 -9.39 -9.80 -0.77
CA ASP A 202 -8.73 -11.06 -1.00
C ASP A 202 -7.25 -10.98 -0.58
N PHE A 203 -6.93 -11.65 0.52
CA PHE A 203 -5.57 -11.73 1.07
C PHE A 203 -4.56 -12.31 0.06
N GLU A 204 -4.92 -13.34 -0.70
CA GLU A 204 -3.98 -13.93 -1.67
C GLU A 204 -3.72 -12.95 -2.82
N LEU A 205 -4.77 -12.25 -3.28
CA LEU A 205 -4.62 -11.19 -4.28
C LEU A 205 -3.76 -10.02 -3.75
N TRP A 206 -3.88 -9.69 -2.47
CA TRP A 206 -3.04 -8.69 -1.83
C TRP A 206 -1.58 -9.11 -1.77
N VAL A 207 -1.28 -10.35 -1.35
CA VAL A 207 0.10 -10.90 -1.36
C VAL A 207 0.65 -10.92 -2.78
N ASP A 208 -0.15 -11.34 -3.75
CA ASP A 208 0.21 -11.38 -5.16
C ASP A 208 0.52 -9.99 -5.72
N ALA A 209 -0.28 -8.98 -5.38
CA ALA A 209 -0.05 -7.60 -5.77
C ALA A 209 1.22 -7.02 -5.12
N ALA A 210 1.42 -7.29 -3.84
CA ALA A 210 2.55 -6.80 -3.05
C ALA A 210 3.90 -7.38 -3.49
N THR A 211 3.89 -8.57 -4.10
CA THR A 211 5.11 -9.28 -4.51
C THR A 211 5.39 -9.21 -6.00
N ALA A 212 4.43 -8.72 -6.80
CA ALA A 212 4.54 -8.69 -8.25
C ALA A 212 5.81 -7.99 -8.74
N LEU A 213 6.10 -6.78 -8.25
CA LEU A 213 7.25 -5.98 -8.70
C LEU A 213 8.57 -6.71 -8.44
N GLN A 214 8.74 -7.27 -7.25
CA GLN A 214 9.95 -8.00 -6.85
C GLN A 214 10.10 -9.32 -7.61
N GLN A 215 9.00 -9.87 -8.13
CA GLN A 215 9.00 -11.04 -9.00
C GLN A 215 9.15 -10.68 -10.49
N GLY A 216 9.32 -9.40 -10.84
CA GLY A 216 9.38 -8.94 -12.23
C GLY A 216 8.05 -9.09 -12.99
N ARG A 217 6.94 -9.10 -12.27
CA ARG A 217 5.58 -9.26 -12.81
C ARG A 217 4.88 -7.91 -12.91
N PRO A 218 3.93 -7.74 -13.85
CA PRO A 218 3.15 -6.52 -13.93
C PRO A 218 2.37 -6.26 -12.64
N SER A 219 2.21 -4.97 -12.32
CA SER A 219 1.39 -4.54 -11.18
C SER A 219 -0.04 -5.10 -11.26
N LEU A 220 -0.74 -5.17 -10.12
CA LEU A 220 -2.15 -5.57 -10.13
C LEU A 220 -2.98 -4.68 -11.06
N GLY A 221 -2.77 -3.36 -11.02
CA GLY A 221 -3.45 -2.41 -11.89
C GLY A 221 -3.26 -2.74 -13.37
N GLU A 222 -2.02 -3.05 -13.79
CA GLU A 222 -1.71 -3.40 -15.17
C GLU A 222 -2.33 -4.73 -15.61
N ARG A 223 -2.36 -5.73 -14.71
CA ARG A 223 -3.02 -7.02 -14.97
C ARG A 223 -4.53 -6.88 -15.06
N LEU A 224 -5.12 -5.95 -14.33
CA LEU A 224 -6.54 -5.63 -14.42
C LEU A 224 -6.85 -4.88 -15.73
N ALA A 225 -6.14 -3.79 -16.02
CA ALA A 225 -6.28 -3.07 -17.28
C ALA A 225 -4.96 -2.44 -17.74
N ARG A 226 -4.70 -2.52 -19.04
CA ARG A 226 -3.52 -1.92 -19.69
C ARG A 226 -3.88 -1.13 -20.94
N PHE A 227 -2.97 -0.27 -21.40
CA PHE A 227 -3.17 0.43 -22.67
C PHE A 227 -3.23 -0.55 -23.85
N ALA A 228 -4.17 -0.33 -24.77
CA ALA A 228 -4.35 -1.17 -25.94
C ALA A 228 -3.21 -1.03 -26.94
N GLU A 229 -2.74 0.21 -27.15
CA GLU A 229 -1.80 0.58 -28.20
C GLU A 229 -0.98 1.80 -27.76
N PRO A 230 0.30 1.94 -28.20
CA PRO A 230 1.11 3.14 -27.96
C PRO A 230 0.40 4.44 -28.32
N GLY A 231 0.47 5.44 -27.44
CA GLY A 231 -0.12 6.77 -27.67
C GLY A 231 -1.65 6.85 -27.58
N SER A 232 -2.34 5.74 -27.27
CA SER A 232 -3.77 5.72 -27.02
C SER A 232 -4.09 5.55 -25.55
N GLY A 233 -5.00 6.37 -25.02
CA GLY A 233 -5.59 6.22 -23.69
C GLY A 233 -6.62 5.08 -23.58
N ARG A 234 -6.89 4.36 -24.68
CA ARG A 234 -7.80 3.21 -24.68
C ARG A 234 -7.22 2.07 -23.87
N MET A 235 -8.03 1.51 -22.98
CA MET A 235 -7.70 0.39 -22.11
C MET A 235 -8.27 -0.94 -22.65
N VAL A 236 -7.58 -2.03 -22.35
CA VAL A 236 -8.00 -3.43 -22.56
C VAL A 236 -7.74 -4.24 -21.29
N ALA A 237 -8.38 -5.39 -21.16
CA ALA A 237 -8.08 -6.34 -20.09
C ALA A 237 -6.59 -6.72 -20.10
N GLY A 238 -5.94 -6.66 -18.94
CA GLY A 238 -4.51 -6.93 -18.81
C GLY A 238 -4.16 -8.41 -18.63
N ALA A 239 -5.14 -9.24 -18.27
CA ALA A 239 -4.95 -10.66 -17.99
C ALA A 239 -6.19 -11.47 -18.37
N THR A 240 -6.00 -12.79 -18.48
CA THR A 240 -7.11 -13.73 -18.66
C THR A 240 -8.02 -13.69 -17.42
N GLY A 241 -9.34 -13.77 -17.63
CA GLY A 241 -10.32 -13.75 -16.55
C GLY A 241 -10.74 -12.35 -16.10
N VAL A 242 -10.12 -11.29 -16.63
CA VAL A 242 -10.57 -9.92 -16.41
C VAL A 242 -11.56 -9.52 -17.51
N THR A 243 -12.71 -9.01 -17.11
CA THR A 243 -13.72 -8.45 -18.00
C THR A 243 -13.69 -6.93 -17.90
N LEU A 244 -13.44 -6.24 -19.03
CA LEU A 244 -13.56 -4.79 -19.09
C LEU A 244 -15.05 -4.41 -19.17
N VAL A 245 -15.53 -3.66 -18.18
CA VAL A 245 -16.94 -3.26 -18.04
C VAL A 245 -17.17 -1.89 -18.70
N ASP A 246 -16.38 -0.90 -18.34
CA ASP A 246 -16.42 0.45 -18.91
C ASP A 246 -15.01 1.05 -18.97
N GLN A 247 -14.80 2.06 -19.82
CA GLN A 247 -13.54 2.78 -19.91
C GLN A 247 -13.69 4.21 -20.42
N VAL A 248 -12.76 5.07 -20.02
CA VAL A 248 -12.59 6.42 -20.54
C VAL A 248 -11.13 6.60 -20.94
N ALA A 249 -10.91 6.93 -22.21
CA ALA A 249 -9.61 7.40 -22.67
C ALA A 249 -9.43 8.88 -22.29
N ASP A 250 -8.23 9.22 -21.85
CA ASP A 250 -7.84 10.57 -21.43
C ASP A 250 -8.77 11.18 -20.36
N PRO A 251 -9.00 10.47 -19.23
CA PRO A 251 -9.83 11.00 -18.15
C PRO A 251 -9.20 12.27 -17.56
N ASP A 252 -10.03 13.21 -17.13
CA ASP A 252 -9.56 14.39 -16.41
C ASP A 252 -8.97 13.98 -15.04
N LEU A 253 -7.63 14.06 -14.92
CA LEU A 253 -6.88 13.74 -13.69
C LEU A 253 -6.71 14.96 -12.76
N GLY A 254 -7.29 16.11 -13.09
CA GLY A 254 -7.16 17.34 -12.31
C GLY A 254 -5.87 18.12 -12.58
N SER A 255 -5.87 19.41 -12.22
CA SER A 255 -4.84 20.39 -12.60
C SER A 255 -3.50 20.32 -11.85
N GLY A 256 -3.35 19.37 -10.92
CA GLY A 256 -2.18 19.24 -10.05
C GLY A 256 -1.30 18.02 -10.34
N ARG A 257 -1.51 17.33 -11.46
CA ARG A 257 -0.93 16.00 -11.72
C ARG A 257 0.14 16.00 -12.79
N GLU A 258 0.87 14.87 -12.83
CA GLU A 258 1.96 14.60 -13.76
C GLU A 258 1.54 14.88 -15.20
N LYS A 259 2.42 15.56 -15.94
CA LYS A 259 2.28 15.65 -17.39
C LYS A 259 2.41 14.25 -17.96
N HIS A 260 1.48 13.90 -18.84
CA HIS A 260 1.39 12.58 -19.42
C HIS A 260 1.16 12.68 -20.91
N THR A 261 1.61 11.66 -21.62
CA THR A 261 1.38 11.49 -23.06
C THR A 261 0.03 10.86 -23.34
N ARG A 262 -0.47 10.04 -22.40
CA ARG A 262 -1.83 9.46 -22.40
C ARG A 262 -2.23 9.03 -20.99
N ALA A 263 -3.53 8.99 -20.77
CA ALA A 263 -4.14 8.40 -19.59
C ALA A 263 -5.36 7.56 -19.98
N GLY A 264 -5.71 6.59 -19.14
CA GLY A 264 -6.89 5.76 -19.32
C GLY A 264 -7.48 5.39 -17.96
N ALA A 265 -8.80 5.37 -17.87
CA ALA A 265 -9.53 4.86 -16.72
C ALA A 265 -10.41 3.68 -17.16
N ALA A 266 -10.53 2.67 -16.32
CA ALA A 266 -11.33 1.48 -16.60
C ALA A 266 -12.07 1.00 -15.35
N GLU A 267 -13.28 0.51 -15.57
CA GLU A 267 -13.98 -0.39 -14.65
C GLU A 267 -13.80 -1.81 -15.18
N VAL A 268 -13.36 -2.71 -14.31
CA VAL A 268 -13.18 -4.12 -14.66
C VAL A 268 -13.83 -5.04 -13.63
N GLU A 269 -14.16 -6.25 -14.05
CA GLU A 269 -14.57 -7.34 -13.18
C GLU A 269 -13.51 -8.45 -13.23
N TYR A 270 -13.05 -8.90 -12.07
CA TYR A 270 -12.12 -10.01 -11.92
C TYR A 270 -12.54 -10.89 -10.74
N ALA A 271 -12.66 -12.20 -10.96
CA ALA A 271 -13.11 -13.18 -9.96
C ALA A 271 -14.45 -12.80 -9.26
N GLY A 272 -15.35 -12.09 -9.96
CA GLY A 272 -16.64 -11.63 -9.43
C GLY A 272 -16.55 -10.35 -8.56
N GLN A 273 -15.38 -9.72 -8.49
CA GLN A 273 -15.16 -8.43 -7.82
C GLN A 273 -14.92 -7.33 -8.86
N THR A 274 -15.54 -6.18 -8.63
CA THR A 274 -15.31 -4.97 -9.43
C THR A 274 -14.04 -4.27 -8.96
N PHE A 275 -13.27 -3.72 -9.90
CA PHE A 275 -12.14 -2.84 -9.64
C PHE A 275 -12.19 -1.63 -10.55
N TYR A 276 -11.68 -0.51 -10.05
CA TYR A 276 -11.39 0.68 -10.85
C TYR A 276 -9.89 0.79 -11.08
N VAL A 277 -9.48 1.05 -12.31
CA VAL A 277 -8.07 1.17 -12.70
C VAL A 277 -7.85 2.52 -13.36
N VAL A 278 -6.73 3.16 -13.03
CA VAL A 278 -6.16 4.25 -13.83
C VAL A 278 -4.78 3.83 -14.33
N GLY A 279 -4.54 4.01 -15.62
CA GLY A 279 -3.23 3.91 -16.25
C GLY A 279 -2.79 5.30 -16.71
N VAL A 280 -1.52 5.64 -16.48
CA VAL A 280 -0.93 6.90 -16.93
C VAL A 280 0.43 6.63 -17.54
N ASP A 281 0.64 7.18 -18.72
CA ASP A 281 1.93 7.17 -19.40
C ASP A 281 2.56 8.56 -19.26
N PRO A 282 3.54 8.75 -18.35
CA PRO A 282 4.14 10.05 -18.11
C PRO A 282 4.94 10.56 -19.32
N GLU A 283 5.30 11.85 -19.35
CA GLU A 283 6.25 12.37 -20.36
C GLU A 283 7.65 11.74 -20.22
N GLU A 284 8.03 11.35 -19.01
CA GLU A 284 9.31 10.72 -18.68
C GLU A 284 9.05 9.48 -17.81
N GLY A 285 9.62 8.34 -18.20
CA GLY A 285 9.48 7.06 -17.49
C GLY A 285 8.59 6.07 -18.23
N ALA A 286 8.28 4.96 -17.56
CA ALA A 286 7.37 3.94 -18.05
C ALA A 286 5.93 4.23 -17.59
N PRO A 287 4.92 3.70 -18.31
CA PRO A 287 3.55 3.71 -17.82
C PRO A 287 3.43 3.10 -16.43
N TRP A 288 2.58 3.69 -15.60
CA TRP A 288 2.22 3.12 -14.31
C TRP A 288 0.71 2.94 -14.21
N TYR A 289 0.29 2.00 -13.37
CA TYR A 289 -1.10 1.62 -13.20
C TYR A 289 -1.44 1.53 -11.71
N ARG A 290 -2.62 2.04 -11.36
CA ARG A 290 -3.15 1.97 -9.99
C ARG A 290 -4.58 1.47 -10.01
N SER A 291 -4.91 0.61 -9.06
CA SER A 291 -6.24 0.04 -8.91
C SER A 291 -6.84 0.34 -7.54
N TRP A 292 -8.17 0.34 -7.49
CA TRP A 292 -8.99 0.45 -6.29
C TRP A 292 -10.09 -0.61 -6.33
N PRO A 293 -10.53 -1.13 -5.18
CA PRO A 293 -11.68 -2.00 -5.14
C PRO A 293 -12.95 -1.23 -5.54
N GLY A 294 -13.89 -1.92 -6.17
CA GLY A 294 -15.08 -1.30 -6.76
C GLY A 294 -16.05 -0.70 -5.75
N ASP A 295 -15.93 -1.05 -4.47
CA ASP A 295 -16.71 -0.47 -3.38
C ASP A 295 -16.08 0.82 -2.79
N ALA A 296 -14.84 1.16 -3.19
CA ALA A 296 -14.21 2.43 -2.84
C ALA A 296 -14.98 3.65 -3.40
N HIS A 297 -15.76 3.43 -4.47
CA HIS A 297 -16.62 4.43 -5.07
C HIS A 297 -18.00 3.82 -5.41
N PRO A 298 -19.09 4.59 -5.32
CA PRO A 298 -20.43 4.07 -5.63
C PRO A 298 -20.61 3.54 -7.06
N ASP A 299 -19.87 4.11 -8.02
CA ASP A 299 -19.90 3.77 -9.43
C ASP A 299 -18.66 4.34 -10.16
N PHE A 300 -18.50 3.99 -11.44
CA PHE A 300 -17.39 4.45 -12.27
C PHE A 300 -17.38 5.98 -12.46
N ALA A 301 -18.54 6.63 -12.52
CA ALA A 301 -18.64 8.08 -12.63
C ALA A 301 -18.10 8.79 -11.37
N SER A 302 -18.35 8.21 -10.20
CA SER A 302 -17.82 8.68 -8.91
C SER A 302 -16.31 8.49 -8.83
N PHE A 303 -15.78 7.36 -9.33
CA PHE A 303 -14.35 7.14 -9.48
C PHE A 303 -13.69 8.20 -10.39
N LEU A 304 -14.27 8.49 -11.57
CA LEU A 304 -13.77 9.54 -12.45
C LEU A 304 -13.81 10.93 -11.80
N THR A 305 -14.79 11.19 -10.92
CA THR A 305 -14.87 12.43 -10.15
C THR A 305 -13.76 12.51 -9.10
N MET A 306 -13.40 11.40 -8.47
CA MET A 306 -12.29 11.31 -7.52
C MET A 306 -10.95 11.61 -8.22
N LEU A 307 -10.72 11.06 -9.42
CA LEU A 307 -9.51 11.35 -10.21
C LEU A 307 -9.28 12.85 -10.46
N ARG A 308 -10.35 13.62 -10.70
CA ARG A 308 -10.27 15.09 -10.88
C ARG A 308 -9.87 15.84 -9.62
N GLY A 309 -10.29 15.32 -8.46
CA GLY A 309 -10.29 16.05 -7.20
C GLY A 309 -9.04 15.85 -6.35
N ASN A 310 -8.56 14.60 -6.26
CA ASN A 310 -7.29 14.18 -5.65
C ASN A 310 -7.29 12.65 -5.48
N TRP A 311 -6.42 11.96 -6.20
CA TRP A 311 -6.16 10.52 -6.06
C TRP A 311 -4.77 10.20 -5.49
#